data_AF-A0AAV6D699-F1
#
_entry.id   AF-A0AAV6D699-F1
#
_cell.length_a   1.000
_cell.length_b   1.000
_cell.length_c   1.000
_cell.angle_alpha   90.00
_cell.angle_beta   90.00
_cell.angle_gamma   90.00
#
_symmetry.space_group_name_H-M   'P 1'
#
loop_
_entity.id
_entity.type
_entity.pdbx_description
1 polymer ?
#
loop_
_entity_poly.entity_id
_entity_poly.type
_entity_poly.pdbx_seq_one_letter_code
_entity_poly.pdbx_strand_id
1 'polypeptide(L)'
;MKTLPQSPKALLEELFAIFPKYRTDYDKYGPLYDDSIAAPTFHSILIEFTIFFGTESSSLSKTQLSDFGNLINEAVAQGGQFENAFDDCLLEHLHQIKAVQVLKPYLSDSARKKIYD
;
A
#
# COMPACT_ATOMS: atom_id res chain seq x y z
N MET A 1 -16.52 5.68 -8.45
CA MET A 1 -15.90 4.79 -7.43
C MET A 1 -15.12 3.77 -8.19
N LYS A 2 -13.79 3.70 -7.99
CA LYS A 2 -13.00 2.63 -8.58
C LYS A 2 -13.30 1.36 -7.79
N THR A 3 -13.38 0.22 -8.47
CA THR A 3 -13.59 -1.04 -7.77
C THR A 3 -12.27 -1.42 -7.11
N LEU A 4 -12.30 -1.68 -5.80
CA LEU A 4 -11.13 -2.10 -5.06
C LEU A 4 -10.57 -3.42 -5.62
N PRO A 5 -9.25 -3.62 -5.55
CA PRO A 5 -8.64 -4.89 -5.94
C PRO A 5 -9.27 -6.09 -5.22
N GLN A 6 -9.82 -7.02 -5.99
CA GLN A 6 -10.49 -8.23 -5.46
C GLN A 6 -9.56 -9.43 -5.31
N SER A 7 -8.26 -9.25 -5.57
CA SER A 7 -7.24 -10.28 -5.36
C SER A 7 -5.87 -9.67 -5.07
N PRO A 8 -4.95 -10.43 -4.43
CA PRO A 8 -3.56 -10.00 -4.22
C PRO A 8 -2.89 -9.56 -5.51
N LYS A 9 -3.05 -10.32 -6.59
CA LYS A 9 -2.52 -9.94 -7.91
C LYS A 9 -3.09 -8.62 -8.42
N ALA A 10 -4.38 -8.37 -8.25
CA ALA A 10 -4.99 -7.10 -8.64
C ALA A 10 -4.46 -5.93 -7.80
N LEU A 11 -4.18 -6.14 -6.51
CA LEU A 11 -3.57 -5.12 -5.67
C LEU A 11 -2.15 -4.81 -6.16
N LEU A 12 -1.36 -5.85 -6.47
CA LEU A 12 0.00 -5.67 -6.97
C LEU A 12 0.04 -4.87 -8.27
N GLU A 13 -0.84 -5.18 -9.24
CA GLU A 13 -0.93 -4.43 -10.49
C GLU A 13 -1.39 -2.97 -10.27
N GLU A 14 -2.29 -2.73 -9.32
CA GLU A 14 -2.69 -1.37 -8.94
C GLU A 14 -1.50 -0.59 -8.35
N LEU A 15 -0.73 -1.21 -7.45
CA LEU A 15 0.49 -0.61 -6.90
C LEU A 15 1.54 -0.35 -7.99
N PHE A 16 1.70 -1.24 -8.97
CA PHE A 16 2.60 -1.03 -10.10
C PHE A 16 2.17 0.12 -11.00
N ALA A 17 0.86 0.30 -11.21
CA ALA A 17 0.34 1.42 -11.98
C ALA A 17 0.62 2.76 -11.29
N ILE A 18 0.48 2.82 -9.96
CA ILE A 18 0.78 4.02 -9.18
C ILE A 18 2.30 4.22 -9.03
N PHE A 19 3.06 3.14 -8.89
CA PHE A 19 4.50 3.16 -8.60
C PHE A 19 5.30 2.37 -9.63
N PRO A 20 5.54 2.92 -10.85
CA PRO A 20 6.31 2.21 -11.88
C PRO A 20 7.74 1.81 -11.47
N LYS A 21 8.35 2.56 -10.53
CA LYS A 21 9.64 2.18 -9.96
C LYS A 21 9.54 0.89 -9.14
N TYR A 22 8.46 0.71 -8.38
CA TYR A 22 8.22 -0.53 -7.64
C TYR A 22 8.11 -1.72 -8.59
N ARG A 23 7.41 -1.56 -9.72
CA ARG A 23 7.38 -2.58 -10.79
C ARG A 23 8.77 -2.91 -11.31
N THR A 24 9.57 -1.89 -11.58
CA THR A 24 10.93 -2.05 -12.09
C THR A 24 11.80 -2.84 -11.12
N ASP A 25 11.73 -2.52 -9.83
CA ASP A 25 12.50 -3.22 -8.80
C ASP A 25 11.99 -4.67 -8.61
N TYR A 26 10.68 -4.86 -8.60
CA TYR A 26 10.05 -6.18 -8.51
C TYR A 26 10.45 -7.09 -9.69
N ASP A 27 10.39 -6.59 -10.93
CA ASP A 27 10.78 -7.37 -12.11
C ASP A 27 12.29 -7.70 -12.13
N LYS A 28 13.11 -6.84 -11.51
CA LYS A 28 14.58 -7.02 -11.48
C LYS A 28 15.04 -7.97 -10.39
N TYR A 29 14.45 -7.88 -9.19
CA TYR A 29 14.92 -8.61 -8.00
C TYR A 29 13.98 -9.75 -7.60
N GLY A 30 12.78 -9.80 -8.16
CA GLY A 30 11.71 -10.72 -7.74
C GLY A 30 10.98 -10.24 -6.48
N PRO A 31 9.88 -10.92 -6.09
CA PRO A 31 9.24 -10.69 -4.80
C PRO A 31 10.20 -10.99 -3.65
N LEU A 32 9.99 -10.30 -2.52
CA LEU A 32 10.69 -10.61 -1.27
C LEU A 32 10.04 -11.80 -0.53
N TYR A 33 8.88 -12.26 -0.98
CA TYR A 33 8.23 -13.49 -0.52
C TYR A 33 8.48 -14.65 -1.48
N ASP A 34 8.56 -15.87 -0.94
CA ASP A 34 8.67 -17.09 -1.74
C ASP A 34 7.29 -17.54 -2.24
N ASP A 35 6.98 -17.16 -3.48
CA ASP A 35 5.74 -17.52 -4.16
C ASP A 35 5.68 -18.98 -4.64
N SER A 36 6.79 -19.72 -4.55
CA SER A 36 6.85 -21.15 -4.80
C SER A 36 6.38 -21.98 -3.60
N ILE A 37 6.45 -21.41 -2.40
CA ILE A 37 6.02 -22.05 -1.15
C ILE A 37 4.56 -21.73 -0.83
N ALA A 38 4.13 -20.48 -1.04
CA ALA A 38 2.77 -20.05 -0.74
C ALA A 38 2.26 -18.99 -1.73
N ALA A 39 0.96 -19.03 -2.00
CA ALA A 39 0.33 -18.01 -2.83
C ALA A 39 0.40 -16.62 -2.15
N PRO A 40 0.62 -15.53 -2.92
CA PRO A 40 0.66 -14.19 -2.36
C PRO A 40 -0.67 -13.82 -1.72
N THR A 41 -0.59 -13.10 -0.61
CA THR A 41 -1.76 -12.55 0.11
C THR A 41 -1.72 -11.02 0.05
N PHE A 42 -2.82 -10.36 0.42
CA PHE A 42 -2.82 -8.90 0.54
C PHE A 42 -1.77 -8.42 1.55
N HIS A 43 -1.65 -9.13 2.67
CA HIS A 43 -0.66 -8.83 3.71
C HIS A 43 0.79 -8.94 3.20
N SER A 44 1.15 -10.03 2.52
CA SER A 44 2.52 -10.20 2.03
C SER A 44 2.93 -9.13 1.02
N ILE A 45 1.99 -8.72 0.15
CA ILE A 45 2.21 -7.63 -0.81
C ILE A 45 2.40 -6.30 -0.09
N LEU A 46 1.54 -5.98 0.90
CA LEU A 46 1.61 -4.70 1.61
C LEU A 46 2.85 -4.59 2.51
N ILE A 47 3.30 -5.68 3.13
CA ILE A 47 4.55 -5.71 3.89
C ILE A 47 5.74 -5.37 2.99
N GLU A 48 5.86 -6.07 1.86
CA GLU A 48 6.93 -5.80 0.89
C GLU A 48 6.84 -4.36 0.36
N PHE A 49 5.65 -3.94 -0.06
CA PHE A 49 5.41 -2.61 -0.57
C PHE A 49 5.76 -1.51 0.45
N THR A 50 5.55 -1.75 1.74
CA THR A 50 5.90 -0.80 2.81
C THR A 50 7.39 -0.51 2.85
N ILE A 51 8.24 -1.50 2.53
CA ILE A 51 9.70 -1.32 2.45
C ILE A 51 10.06 -0.37 1.30
N PHE A 52 9.48 -0.61 0.12
CA PHE A 52 9.62 0.28 -1.03
C PHE A 52 9.15 1.69 -0.69
N PHE A 53 7.93 1.83 -0.16
CA PHE A 53 7.34 3.12 0.16
C PHE A 53 8.17 3.87 1.22
N GLY A 54 8.61 3.19 2.28
CA GLY A 54 9.45 3.79 3.32
C GLY A 54 10.75 4.37 2.75
N THR A 55 11.36 3.66 1.80
CA THR A 55 12.62 4.07 1.14
C THR A 55 12.42 5.22 0.16
N GLU A 56 11.35 5.16 -0.64
CA GLU A 56 11.13 6.06 -1.77
C GLU A 56 10.18 7.23 -1.47
N SER A 57 9.51 7.24 -0.31
CA SER A 57 8.41 8.18 -0.01
C SER A 57 8.74 9.66 -0.27
N SER A 58 9.99 10.06 -0.06
CA SER A 58 10.47 11.44 -0.30
C SER A 58 10.62 11.82 -1.78
N SER A 59 10.74 10.85 -2.68
CA SER A 59 10.90 11.04 -4.13
C SER A 59 9.57 10.91 -4.90
N LEU A 60 8.51 10.45 -4.23
CA LEU A 60 7.20 10.23 -4.84
C LEU A 60 6.53 11.56 -5.23
N SER A 61 5.92 11.57 -6.41
CA SER A 61 5.16 12.72 -6.89
C SER A 61 3.82 12.89 -6.16
N LYS A 62 3.28 14.11 -6.19
CA LYS A 62 1.95 14.39 -5.61
C LYS A 62 0.85 13.51 -6.19
N THR A 63 0.90 13.22 -7.48
CA THR A 63 -0.09 12.35 -8.14
C THR A 63 -0.05 10.95 -7.56
N GLN A 64 1.15 10.37 -7.41
CA GLN A 64 1.30 9.02 -6.84
C GLN A 64 0.84 8.96 -5.39
N LEU A 65 1.18 9.97 -4.58
CA LEU A 65 0.73 10.05 -3.19
C LEU A 65 -0.79 10.24 -3.08
N SER A 66 -1.39 11.02 -3.99
CA SER A 66 -2.83 11.22 -4.06
C SER A 66 -3.56 9.95 -4.48
N ASP A 67 -3.09 9.27 -5.52
CA ASP A 67 -3.70 8.04 -6.03
C ASP A 67 -3.61 6.91 -4.99
N PHE A 68 -2.47 6.79 -4.32
CA PHE A 68 -2.31 5.84 -3.24
C PHE A 68 -3.16 6.21 -2.01
N GLY A 69 -3.23 7.49 -1.64
CA GLY A 69 -4.13 7.97 -0.60
C GLY A 69 -5.60 7.63 -0.90
N ASN A 70 -6.01 7.76 -2.16
CA ASN A 70 -7.34 7.37 -2.60
C ASN A 70 -7.58 5.86 -2.47
N LEU A 71 -6.62 5.01 -2.84
CA LEU A 71 -6.71 3.56 -2.64
C LEU A 71 -6.91 3.20 -1.16
N ILE A 72 -6.16 3.83 -0.26
CA ILE A 72 -6.30 3.63 1.19
C ILE A 72 -7.69 4.10 1.67
N ASN A 73 -8.14 5.27 1.20
CA ASN A 73 -9.45 5.80 1.56
C ASN A 73 -10.60 4.89 1.13
N GLU A 74 -10.52 4.35 -0.10
CA GLU A 74 -11.48 3.38 -0.59
C GLU A 74 -11.43 2.10 0.25
N ALA A 75 -10.25 1.60 0.60
CA ALA A 75 -10.07 0.41 1.44
C ALA A 75 -10.76 0.55 2.79
N VAL A 76 -10.52 1.66 3.49
CA VAL A 76 -11.12 1.97 4.79
C VAL A 76 -12.64 2.19 4.66
N ALA A 77 -13.11 2.79 3.56
CA ALA A 77 -14.55 3.00 3.35
C ALA A 77 -15.32 1.69 3.08
N GLN A 78 -14.71 0.71 2.39
CA GLN A 78 -15.32 -0.59 2.13
C GLN A 78 -15.27 -1.51 3.36
N GLY A 79 -14.18 -1.42 4.13
CA GLY A 79 -13.95 -2.24 5.31
C GLY A 79 -13.56 -3.69 5.01
N GLY A 80 -13.46 -4.50 6.07
CA GLY A 80 -13.27 -5.95 5.97
C GLY A 80 -11.81 -6.37 5.74
N GLN A 81 -11.59 -7.47 5.02
CA GLN A 81 -10.24 -8.06 4.87
C GLN A 81 -9.24 -7.11 4.18
N PHE A 82 -9.73 -6.27 3.27
CA PHE A 82 -8.90 -5.32 2.55
C PHE A 82 -8.50 -4.14 3.44
N GLU A 83 -9.42 -3.63 4.27
CA GLU A 83 -9.11 -2.65 5.32
C GLU A 83 -8.08 -3.22 6.31
N ASN A 84 -8.33 -4.43 6.86
CA ASN A 84 -7.44 -5.03 7.85
C ASN A 84 -6.00 -5.18 7.33
N ALA A 85 -5.83 -5.57 6.06
CA ALA A 85 -4.50 -5.68 5.47
C ALA A 85 -3.81 -4.31 5.35
N PHE A 86 -4.53 -3.25 5.02
CA PHE A 86 -3.98 -1.89 4.98
C PHE A 86 -3.71 -1.31 6.38
N ASP A 87 -4.49 -1.69 7.39
CA ASP A 87 -4.29 -1.26 8.77
C ASP A 87 -3.00 -1.88 9.33
N ASP A 88 -2.96 -3.21 9.43
CA ASP A 88 -1.92 -3.97 10.12
C ASP A 88 -0.59 -3.96 9.35
N CYS A 89 -0.63 -4.08 8.02
CA CYS A 89 0.58 -4.29 7.21
C CYS A 89 1.12 -3.04 6.52
N LEU A 90 0.38 -1.92 6.55
CA LEU A 90 0.82 -0.67 5.92
C LEU A 90 0.75 0.49 6.91
N LEU A 91 -0.42 0.88 7.39
CA LEU A 91 -0.56 2.10 8.20
C LEU A 91 0.21 2.01 9.51
N GLU A 92 0.14 0.87 10.20
CA GLU A 92 0.91 0.62 11.42
C GLU A 92 2.43 0.77 11.16
N HIS A 93 2.93 0.11 10.13
CA HIS A 93 4.36 0.10 9.81
C HIS A 93 4.84 1.48 9.34
N LEU A 94 4.07 2.18 8.50
CA LEU A 94 4.37 3.54 8.04
C LEU A 94 4.36 4.55 9.20
N HIS A 95 3.51 4.33 10.20
CA HIS A 95 3.51 5.13 11.42
C HIS A 95 4.80 4.92 12.22
N GLN A 96 5.23 3.67 12.41
CA GLN A 96 6.47 3.32 13.13
C GLN A 96 7.71 4.00 12.50
N ILE A 97 7.79 4.05 11.16
CA ILE A 97 8.91 4.69 10.44
C ILE A 97 8.71 6.18 10.13
N LYS A 98 7.63 6.79 10.64
CA LYS A 98 7.24 8.21 10.40
C LYS A 98 7.01 8.58 8.91
N ALA A 99 6.97 7.62 8.00
CA ALA A 99 6.69 7.84 6.58
C ALA A 99 5.22 8.20 6.31
N VAL A 100 4.32 7.89 7.26
CA VAL A 100 2.88 8.21 7.16
C VAL A 100 2.60 9.72 7.03
N GLN A 101 3.52 10.60 7.46
CA GLN A 101 3.33 12.04 7.36
C GLN A 101 3.26 12.53 5.90
N VAL A 102 3.93 11.82 4.98
CA VAL A 102 3.89 12.13 3.55
C VAL A 102 2.51 11.81 2.95
N LEU A 103 1.82 10.80 3.48
CA LEU A 103 0.49 10.39 3.03
C LEU A 103 -0.63 11.16 3.69
N LYS A 104 -0.44 11.63 4.93
CA LYS A 104 -1.47 12.28 5.74
C LYS A 104 -2.30 13.35 4.98
N PRO A 105 -1.74 14.21 4.11
CA PRO A 105 -2.52 15.19 3.35
C PRO A 105 -3.55 14.57 2.39
N TYR A 106 -3.32 13.34 1.93
CA TYR A 106 -4.13 12.63 0.93
C TYR A 106 -5.12 11.64 1.54
N LEU A 107 -5.09 11.46 2.86
CA LEU A 107 -5.98 10.57 3.58
C LEU A 107 -7.26 11.30 4.06
N SER A 108 -8.37 10.58 3.97
CA SER A 108 -9.65 10.94 4.57
C SER A 108 -9.56 10.92 6.10
N ASP A 109 -10.51 11.58 6.78
CA ASP A 109 -10.50 11.60 8.24
C ASP A 109 -10.68 10.21 8.86
N SER A 110 -11.44 9.32 8.21
CA SER A 110 -11.57 7.92 8.64
C SER A 110 -10.25 7.17 8.52
N ALA A 111 -9.57 7.28 7.37
CA ALA A 111 -8.27 6.64 7.18
C ALA A 111 -7.18 7.22 8.09
N ARG A 112 -7.26 8.51 8.45
CA ARG A 112 -6.33 9.13 9.40
C ARG A 112 -6.49 8.63 10.82
N LYS A 113 -7.71 8.27 11.25
CA LYS A 113 -7.95 7.73 12.60
C LYS A 113 -7.24 6.40 12.79
N LYS A 114 -7.25 5.56 11.76
CA LYS A 114 -6.57 4.26 11.72
C LYS A 114 -5.06 4.31 11.97
N ILE A 115 -4.41 5.44 11.71
CA ILE A 115 -2.97 5.61 12.00
C ILE A 115 -2.69 5.54 13.51
N TYR A 116 -3.67 5.86 14.36
CA TYR A 116 -3.50 6.06 15.79
C TYR A 116 -4.38 5.15 16.68
N ASP A 117 -5.26 4.36 16.06
CA ASP A 117 -6.05 3.33 16.75
C ASP A 117 -5.18 2.11 17.07
#